data_AF-A0A8J2WTA5-F1
#
_entry.id   AF-A0A8J2WTA5-F1
#
_cell.length_a   1.000
_cell.length_b   1.000
_cell.length_c   1.000
_cell.angle_alpha   90.00
_cell.angle_beta   90.00
_cell.angle_gamma   90.00
#
_symmetry.space_group_name_H-M   'P 1'
#
loop_
_entity.id
_entity.type
_entity.pdbx_description
1 polymer ?
#
loop_
_entity_poly.entity_id
_entity_poly.type
_entity_poly.pdbx_seq_one_letter_code
_entity_poly.pdbx_strand_id
1 'polypeptide(L)'
;MRGLHTTLLAAAAAAVRQAAAMRPAAMHPTAAMRPPAPMQPIALATRRCILAAPLVTLPRRANALYDTKTVDAAKATYDVADATKCKAYLPLLDASGKTLDELAANWDRIATDGDSVRRYLGTVGVTSPLFKIRGGLRGVLKANDLPDAFDAVAFAEASEQFLAELQDAEGDAYGAQFADYSTSVGSGGQSPSATMLGKARKDVERAQRSYAELLKLLAPLR
;
A
#
# COMPACT_ATOMS: atom_id res chain seq x y z
N MET A 1 -12.26 -66.34 3.60
CA MET A 1 -10.97 -66.42 2.88
C MET A 1 -10.64 -65.03 2.37
N ARG A 2 -9.60 -64.37 2.94
CA ARG A 2 -8.27 -64.07 2.33
C ARG A 2 -8.40 -63.24 1.03
N GLY A 3 -7.75 -62.10 0.78
CA GLY A 3 -6.65 -61.33 1.40
C GLY A 3 -6.65 -59.90 0.79
N LEU A 4 -6.11 -58.87 1.46
CA LEU A 4 -4.72 -58.37 1.44
C LEU A 4 -4.30 -57.65 0.12
N HIS A 5 -3.53 -56.56 0.28
CA HIS A 5 -3.09 -55.51 -0.67
C HIS A 5 -4.00 -54.25 -0.63
N THR A 6 -3.61 -53.04 -0.24
CA THR A 6 -2.27 -52.42 -0.14
C THR A 6 -2.32 -51.21 0.82
N THR A 7 -1.35 -51.18 1.73
CA THR A 7 -0.92 -50.11 2.64
C THR A 7 -0.36 -48.87 1.94
N LEU A 8 -0.80 -47.66 2.30
CA LEU A 8 0.03 -46.44 2.43
C LEU A 8 -0.81 -45.22 2.86
N LEU A 9 -1.09 -45.05 4.16
CA LEU A 9 -1.42 -43.74 4.75
C LEU A 9 -1.31 -43.81 6.28
N ALA A 10 -0.09 -43.78 6.80
CA ALA A 10 0.16 -43.64 8.23
C ALA A 10 1.48 -42.91 8.46
N ALA A 11 1.43 -41.57 8.47
CA ALA A 11 2.54 -40.74 8.95
C ALA A 11 2.00 -39.39 9.45
N ALA A 12 1.17 -39.41 10.48
CA ALA A 12 0.79 -38.23 11.25
C ALA A 12 0.43 -38.63 12.68
N ALA A 13 1.45 -38.79 13.55
CA ALA A 13 1.36 -38.63 15.01
C ALA A 13 2.61 -39.20 15.70
N ALA A 14 3.61 -38.37 15.97
CA ALA A 14 4.62 -38.66 17.02
C ALA A 14 5.41 -37.39 17.34
N ALA A 15 4.82 -36.48 18.11
CA ALA A 15 5.54 -35.31 18.63
C ALA A 15 5.06 -34.93 20.03
N VAL A 16 5.08 -35.86 20.99
CA VAL A 16 5.01 -35.54 22.42
C VAL A 16 5.76 -36.63 23.21
N ARG A 17 6.62 -36.18 24.15
CA ARG A 17 7.39 -36.90 25.20
C ARG A 17 8.78 -37.41 24.79
N GLN A 18 9.82 -36.74 25.27
CA GLN A 18 10.53 -37.22 26.45
C GLN A 18 11.41 -36.12 27.05
N ALA A 19 11.14 -35.78 28.31
CA ALA A 19 12.05 -35.06 29.18
C ALA A 19 13.04 -36.04 29.83
N ALA A 20 14.11 -35.47 30.37
CA ALA A 20 14.98 -36.01 31.41
C ALA A 20 16.03 -37.06 31.01
N ALA A 21 17.28 -36.61 30.89
CA ALA A 21 18.42 -37.32 31.45
C ALA A 21 19.49 -36.33 31.92
N MET A 22 19.92 -36.54 33.15
CA MET A 22 20.81 -35.71 33.97
C MET A 22 22.29 -35.82 33.56
N ARG A 23 22.99 -34.68 33.60
CA ARG A 23 24.33 -34.34 34.18
C ARG A 23 25.21 -35.49 34.72
N PRO A 24 26.58 -35.39 34.71
CA PRO A 24 27.29 -34.38 35.51
C PRO A 24 28.64 -33.83 35.00
N ALA A 25 29.18 -32.95 35.84
CA ALA A 25 30.30 -32.02 35.73
C ALA A 25 31.70 -32.63 35.52
N ALA A 26 32.57 -31.86 34.87
CA ALA A 26 34.02 -31.79 35.11
C ALA A 26 34.52 -30.43 34.56
N MET A 27 34.94 -29.48 35.41
CA MET A 27 36.25 -29.32 36.04
C MET A 27 37.09 -28.27 35.27
N HIS A 28 37.19 -27.07 35.87
CA HIS A 28 38.15 -26.04 35.48
C HIS A 28 39.59 -26.53 35.71
N PRO A 29 40.54 -26.05 34.88
CA PRO A 29 41.76 -25.51 35.47
C PRO A 29 41.98 -24.03 35.11
N THR A 30 42.28 -23.27 36.16
CA THR A 30 42.72 -21.87 36.19
C THR A 30 44.21 -21.78 35.83
N ALA A 31 44.56 -20.96 34.83
CA ALA A 31 45.87 -20.29 34.64
C ALA A 31 45.86 -19.62 33.24
N ALA A 32 46.29 -18.39 32.99
CA ALA A 32 46.80 -17.31 33.80
C ALA A 32 46.49 -16.00 33.05
N MET A 33 46.05 -14.98 33.78
CA MET A 33 45.90 -13.61 33.29
C MET A 33 47.25 -13.11 32.79
N ARG A 34 47.31 -12.72 31.51
CA ARG A 34 48.42 -11.95 30.95
C ARG A 34 48.01 -10.47 31.01
N PRO A 35 48.78 -9.58 31.65
CA PRO A 35 48.40 -8.17 31.73
C PRO A 35 48.42 -7.52 30.33
N PRO A 36 47.45 -6.66 30.00
CA PRO A 36 47.50 -5.89 28.76
C PRO A 36 48.66 -4.89 28.80
N ALA A 37 49.40 -4.81 27.70
CA ALA A 37 50.48 -3.85 27.51
C ALA A 37 49.97 -2.39 27.67
N PRO A 38 50.82 -1.46 28.13
CA PRO A 38 50.42 -0.07 28.32
C PRO A 38 50.03 0.59 26.99
N MET A 39 48.82 1.16 26.98
CA MET A 39 48.29 2.03 25.93
C MET A 39 49.26 3.19 25.68
N GLN A 40 49.79 3.29 24.46
CA GLN A 40 50.42 4.54 24.01
C GLN A 40 49.31 5.54 23.69
N PRO A 41 49.40 6.81 24.15
CA PRO A 41 48.44 7.83 23.80
C PRO A 41 48.66 8.24 22.35
N ILE A 42 47.88 7.65 21.43
CA ILE A 42 47.82 8.15 20.06
C ILE A 42 47.07 9.48 20.12
N ALA A 43 47.83 10.54 19.84
CA ALA A 43 47.37 11.91 19.82
C ALA A 43 46.05 12.05 19.04
N LEU A 44 45.10 12.72 19.68
CA LEU A 44 43.78 13.04 19.19
C LEU A 44 43.92 14.02 18.01
N ALA A 45 44.18 13.48 16.81
CA ALA A 45 44.10 14.25 15.58
C ALA A 45 42.63 14.58 15.32
N THR A 46 42.22 15.75 15.82
CA THR A 46 40.95 16.40 15.54
C THR A 46 40.92 16.79 14.05
N ARG A 47 40.72 15.79 13.18
CA ARG A 47 40.26 16.03 11.82
C ARG A 47 38.81 16.47 11.92
N ARG A 48 38.61 17.78 12.01
CA ARG A 48 37.39 18.42 11.54
C ARG A 48 37.23 18.09 10.05
N CYS A 49 36.65 16.94 9.74
CA CYS A 49 35.94 16.78 8.48
C CYS A 49 34.71 17.67 8.59
N ILE A 50 34.86 18.93 8.20
CA ILE A 50 33.74 19.72 7.73
C ILE A 50 33.31 19.01 6.45
N LEU A 51 32.44 18.01 6.59
CA LEU A 51 31.58 17.58 5.51
C LEU A 51 30.65 18.76 5.26
N ALA A 52 31.13 19.69 4.44
CA ALA A 52 30.27 20.52 3.63
C ALA A 52 29.52 19.56 2.72
N ALA A 53 28.44 18.97 3.24
CA ALA A 53 27.42 18.42 2.38
C ALA A 53 27.03 19.59 1.46
N PRO A 54 27.14 19.47 0.13
CA PRO A 54 26.36 20.36 -0.70
C PRO A 54 24.94 20.15 -0.21
N LEU A 55 24.30 21.23 0.23
CA LEU A 55 22.86 21.29 0.30
C LEU A 55 22.44 21.00 -1.13
N VAL A 56 22.22 19.72 -1.44
CA VAL A 56 21.41 19.32 -2.57
C VAL A 56 20.04 19.81 -2.12
N THR A 57 19.79 21.09 -2.35
CA THR A 57 18.46 21.59 -2.63
C THR A 57 18.01 20.75 -3.82
N LEU A 58 17.49 19.55 -3.51
CA LEU A 58 16.59 18.88 -4.42
C LEU A 58 15.61 19.99 -4.79
N PRO A 59 15.49 20.35 -6.09
CA PRO A 59 14.36 21.17 -6.46
C PRO A 59 13.18 20.37 -5.94
N ARG A 60 12.48 20.93 -4.95
CA ARG A 60 11.14 20.52 -4.57
C ARG A 60 10.33 20.81 -5.83
N ARG A 61 10.41 19.90 -6.81
CA ARG A 61 9.66 20.00 -8.04
C ARG A 61 8.23 20.03 -7.57
N ALA A 62 7.62 21.17 -7.87
CA ALA A 62 6.43 21.64 -7.26
C ALA A 62 5.35 20.56 -7.26
N ASN A 63 4.55 20.57 -6.20
CA ASN A 63 3.22 19.96 -6.04
C ASN A 63 2.21 20.41 -7.14
N ALA A 64 2.64 20.69 -8.36
CA ALA A 64 1.87 21.34 -9.41
C ALA A 64 1.54 20.38 -10.57
N LEU A 65 1.48 19.08 -10.26
CA LEU A 65 1.04 18.08 -11.24
C LEU A 65 -0.38 17.59 -10.97
N TYR A 66 -1.03 18.12 -9.94
CA TYR A 66 -2.41 17.83 -9.58
C TYR A 66 -3.30 18.95 -10.14
N ASP A 67 -4.23 18.63 -11.04
CA ASP A 67 -5.27 19.59 -11.43
C ASP A 67 -6.22 19.79 -10.24
N THR A 68 -5.94 20.79 -9.43
CA THR A 68 -6.75 21.14 -8.25
C THR A 68 -8.15 21.62 -8.64
N LYS A 69 -8.39 21.99 -9.91
CA LYS A 69 -9.68 22.56 -10.34
C LYS A 69 -10.80 21.52 -10.42
N THR A 70 -10.50 20.27 -10.80
CA THR A 70 -11.48 19.16 -10.82
C THR A 70 -11.84 18.69 -9.40
N VAL A 71 -10.92 18.92 -8.48
CA VAL A 71 -10.95 18.49 -7.09
C VAL A 71 -11.72 19.44 -6.17
N ASP A 72 -11.50 20.75 -6.30
CA ASP A 72 -12.24 21.73 -5.50
C ASP A 72 -13.74 21.68 -5.83
N ALA A 73 -14.07 21.36 -7.10
CA ALA A 73 -15.44 21.10 -7.53
C ALA A 73 -16.04 19.83 -6.91
N ALA A 74 -15.29 18.73 -6.83
CA ALA A 74 -15.73 17.46 -6.21
C ALA A 74 -15.84 17.55 -4.68
N LYS A 75 -14.93 18.29 -4.04
CA LYS A 75 -14.94 18.55 -2.59
C LYS A 75 -16.18 19.33 -2.17
N ALA A 76 -16.61 20.30 -2.99
CA ALA A 76 -17.81 21.09 -2.76
C ALA A 76 -19.12 20.33 -3.04
N THR A 77 -19.11 19.23 -3.81
CA THR A 77 -20.36 18.54 -4.19
C THR A 77 -20.88 17.58 -3.12
N TYR A 78 -20.00 16.94 -2.33
CA TYR A 78 -20.43 16.09 -1.21
C TYR A 78 -20.96 16.90 -0.01
N ASP A 79 -20.40 18.08 0.24
CA ASP A 79 -20.75 18.88 1.43
C ASP A 79 -22.04 19.71 1.25
N VAL A 80 -22.73 19.65 0.10
CA VAL A 80 -23.87 20.56 -0.20
C VAL A 80 -25.10 19.87 -0.81
N ALA A 81 -25.04 18.59 -1.17
CA ALA A 81 -26.21 17.86 -1.66
C ALA A 81 -26.90 17.08 -0.52
N ASP A 82 -28.22 16.98 -0.60
CA ASP A 82 -29.04 16.20 0.33
C ASP A 82 -28.50 14.76 0.43
N ALA A 83 -27.73 14.48 1.49
CA ALA A 83 -27.01 13.22 1.69
C ALA A 83 -27.97 12.01 1.81
N THR A 84 -29.28 12.25 1.87
CA THR A 84 -30.30 11.21 1.81
C THR A 84 -30.60 10.72 0.39
N LYS A 85 -30.09 11.41 -0.65
CA LYS A 85 -30.35 11.12 -2.05
C LYS A 85 -29.16 10.51 -2.76
N CYS A 86 -29.40 9.47 -3.56
CA CYS A 86 -28.35 8.76 -4.29
C CYS A 86 -27.63 9.66 -5.30
N LYS A 87 -28.37 10.56 -5.99
CA LYS A 87 -27.82 11.49 -6.99
C LYS A 87 -26.80 12.48 -6.41
N ALA A 88 -26.84 12.75 -5.09
CA ALA A 88 -25.89 13.60 -4.40
C ALA A 88 -24.44 13.10 -4.52
N TYR A 89 -24.25 11.79 -4.64
CA TYR A 89 -22.93 11.16 -4.65
C TYR A 89 -22.34 11.00 -6.06
N LEU A 90 -23.15 11.06 -7.12
CA LEU A 90 -22.71 10.83 -8.50
C LEU A 90 -21.54 11.74 -8.94
N PRO A 91 -21.51 13.05 -8.60
CA PRO A 91 -20.37 13.90 -8.98
C PRO A 91 -19.05 13.48 -8.36
N LEU A 92 -19.07 13.02 -7.09
CA LEU A 92 -17.88 12.49 -6.42
C LEU A 92 -17.38 11.21 -7.12
N LEU A 93 -18.31 10.33 -7.49
CA LEU A 93 -17.99 9.07 -8.16
C LEU A 93 -17.41 9.33 -9.57
N ASP A 94 -18.02 10.22 -10.34
CA ASP A 94 -17.52 10.60 -11.66
C ASP A 94 -16.14 11.26 -11.58
N ALA A 95 -15.90 12.12 -10.60
CA ALA A 95 -14.59 12.73 -10.37
C ALA A 95 -13.52 11.71 -9.94
N SER A 96 -13.91 10.72 -9.14
CA SER A 96 -13.02 9.64 -8.70
C SER A 96 -12.58 8.77 -9.88
N GLY A 97 -13.50 8.44 -10.79
CA GLY A 97 -13.17 7.71 -12.03
C GLY A 97 -12.18 8.47 -12.90
N LYS A 98 -12.44 9.77 -13.15
CA LYS A 98 -11.51 10.63 -13.89
C LYS A 98 -10.12 10.72 -13.25
N THR A 99 -10.05 10.70 -11.92
CA THR A 99 -8.77 10.72 -11.19
C THR A 99 -7.97 9.43 -11.42
N LEU A 100 -8.64 8.27 -11.44
CA LEU A 100 -8.01 6.99 -11.78
C LEU A 100 -7.56 6.96 -13.24
N ASP A 101 -8.38 7.46 -14.16
CA ASP A 101 -8.04 7.56 -15.58
C ASP A 101 -6.80 8.45 -15.80
N GLU A 102 -6.75 9.60 -15.12
CA GLU A 102 -5.61 10.51 -15.19
C GLU A 102 -4.32 9.86 -14.66
N LEU A 103 -4.42 9.19 -13.49
CA LEU A 103 -3.30 8.50 -12.87
C LEU A 103 -2.75 7.40 -13.79
N ALA A 104 -3.63 6.58 -14.36
CA ALA A 104 -3.24 5.49 -15.27
C ALA A 104 -2.63 6.03 -16.58
N ALA A 105 -3.25 7.04 -17.19
CA ALA A 105 -2.80 7.61 -18.45
C ALA A 105 -1.47 8.38 -18.34
N ASN A 106 -1.18 8.94 -17.17
CA ASN A 106 0.01 9.76 -16.92
C ASN A 106 0.97 9.13 -15.92
N TRP A 107 0.95 7.80 -15.79
CA TRP A 107 1.71 7.07 -14.76
C TRP A 107 3.17 7.50 -14.70
N ASP A 108 3.89 7.44 -15.83
CA ASP A 108 5.34 7.70 -15.87
C ASP A 108 5.68 9.16 -15.52
N ARG A 109 4.70 10.07 -15.63
CA ARG A 109 4.82 11.48 -15.24
C ARG A 109 4.53 11.69 -13.75
N ILE A 110 3.60 10.92 -13.18
CA ILE A 110 3.07 11.08 -11.82
C ILE A 110 3.85 10.25 -10.80
N ALA A 111 4.17 9.00 -11.14
CA ALA A 111 4.77 8.02 -10.23
C ALA A 111 6.28 8.23 -10.05
N THR A 112 6.68 9.44 -9.68
CA THR A 112 8.08 9.77 -9.35
C THR A 112 8.52 9.15 -8.02
N ASP A 113 7.59 8.99 -7.09
CA ASP A 113 7.74 8.29 -5.82
C ASP A 113 6.38 7.71 -5.36
N GLY A 114 6.42 6.94 -4.27
CA GLY A 114 5.24 6.33 -3.68
C GLY A 114 4.21 7.37 -3.21
N ASP A 115 4.67 8.44 -2.57
CA ASP A 115 3.81 9.49 -2.05
C ASP A 115 3.02 10.25 -3.15
N SER A 116 3.61 10.42 -4.33
CA SER A 116 2.97 11.08 -5.48
C SER A 116 1.78 10.27 -6.00
N VAL A 117 1.92 8.94 -6.06
CA VAL A 117 0.80 8.03 -6.36
C VAL A 117 -0.26 8.11 -5.25
N ARG A 118 0.15 8.06 -3.98
CA ARG A 118 -0.77 8.09 -2.83
C ARG A 118 -1.58 9.39 -2.71
N ARG A 119 -1.06 10.52 -3.20
CA ARG A 119 -1.83 11.78 -3.32
C ARG A 119 -2.99 11.65 -4.30
N TYR A 120 -2.78 10.97 -5.44
CA TYR A 120 -3.85 10.67 -6.39
C TYR A 120 -4.83 9.65 -5.83
N LEU A 121 -4.36 8.59 -5.17
CA LEU A 121 -5.22 7.59 -4.51
C LEU A 121 -6.00 8.16 -3.32
N GLY A 122 -5.67 9.38 -2.88
CA GLY A 122 -6.39 10.07 -1.81
C GLY A 122 -6.07 9.54 -0.42
N THR A 123 -4.92 8.90 -0.22
CA THR A 123 -4.47 8.48 1.11
C THR A 123 -3.46 9.43 1.72
N VAL A 124 -2.83 10.28 0.90
CA VAL A 124 -2.01 11.41 1.33
C VAL A 124 -2.70 12.73 0.95
N GLY A 125 -3.12 13.48 1.96
CA GLY A 125 -3.87 14.73 1.77
C GLY A 125 -5.37 14.50 1.65
N VAL A 126 -6.09 15.57 1.29
CA VAL A 126 -7.57 15.60 1.25
C VAL A 126 -8.11 16.13 -0.07
N THR A 127 -7.23 16.29 -1.05
CA THR A 127 -7.56 16.89 -2.34
C THR A 127 -8.15 15.84 -3.26
N SER A 128 -7.66 14.60 -3.26
CA SER A 128 -8.23 13.63 -4.20
C SER A 128 -9.69 13.30 -3.94
N PRO A 129 -10.55 13.23 -4.99
CA PRO A 129 -11.91 12.70 -4.87
C PRO A 129 -11.91 11.29 -4.25
N LEU A 130 -10.85 10.50 -4.51
CA LEU A 130 -10.68 9.17 -3.94
C LEU A 130 -10.54 9.19 -2.41
N PHE A 131 -10.16 10.31 -1.78
CA PHE A 131 -10.12 10.42 -0.31
C PHE A 131 -11.49 10.16 0.34
N LYS A 132 -12.59 10.59 -0.31
CA LYS A 132 -13.96 10.41 0.20
C LYS A 132 -14.68 9.21 -0.43
N ILE A 133 -14.02 8.39 -1.28
CA ILE A 133 -14.72 7.41 -2.12
C ILE A 133 -15.52 6.39 -1.31
N ARG A 134 -14.95 5.85 -0.22
CA ARG A 134 -15.65 4.91 0.67
C ARG A 134 -16.93 5.52 1.27
N GLY A 135 -16.89 6.82 1.59
CA GLY A 135 -18.05 7.56 2.06
C GLY A 135 -19.10 7.74 0.97
N GLY A 136 -18.68 8.04 -0.27
CA GLY A 136 -19.57 8.15 -1.43
C GLY A 136 -20.29 6.83 -1.75
N LEU A 137 -19.55 5.72 -1.82
CA LEU A 137 -20.11 4.39 -2.11
C LEU A 137 -21.11 3.96 -1.04
N ARG A 138 -20.76 4.12 0.25
CA ARG A 138 -21.69 3.87 1.36
C ARG A 138 -22.89 4.81 1.35
N GLY A 139 -22.71 6.04 0.89
CA GLY A 139 -23.76 7.03 0.75
C GLY A 139 -24.84 6.59 -0.22
N VAL A 140 -24.45 6.09 -1.40
CA VAL A 140 -25.38 5.53 -2.39
C VAL A 140 -26.22 4.41 -1.78
N LEU A 141 -25.58 3.43 -1.11
CA LEU A 141 -26.27 2.29 -0.49
C LEU A 141 -27.22 2.68 0.66
N LYS A 142 -27.04 3.86 1.25
CA LYS A 142 -27.86 4.38 2.36
C LYS A 142 -28.90 5.41 1.93
N ALA A 143 -28.97 5.72 0.63
CA ALA A 143 -29.92 6.68 0.12
C ALA A 143 -31.37 6.14 0.24
N ASN A 144 -32.31 7.04 0.51
CA ASN A 144 -33.72 6.71 0.68
C ASN A 144 -34.49 6.64 -0.65
N ASP A 145 -33.86 7.06 -1.75
CA ASP A 145 -34.47 7.21 -3.08
C ASP A 145 -33.84 6.28 -4.13
N LEU A 146 -33.32 5.12 -3.69
CA LEU A 146 -32.84 4.09 -4.62
C LEU A 146 -33.99 3.55 -5.48
N PRO A 147 -33.88 3.56 -6.82
CA PRO A 147 -34.91 3.01 -7.68
C PRO A 147 -34.91 1.49 -7.64
N ASP A 148 -36.07 0.85 -7.86
CA ASP A 148 -36.22 -0.61 -7.84
C ASP A 148 -35.31 -1.34 -8.85
N ALA A 149 -34.94 -0.67 -9.94
CA ALA A 149 -34.02 -1.20 -10.95
C ALA A 149 -32.54 -1.16 -10.54
N PHE A 150 -32.20 -0.57 -9.38
CA PHE A 150 -30.84 -0.52 -8.87
C PHE A 150 -30.49 -1.80 -8.12
N ASP A 151 -29.51 -2.54 -8.65
CA ASP A 151 -28.98 -3.73 -7.99
C ASP A 151 -28.00 -3.34 -6.88
N ALA A 152 -28.55 -3.11 -5.68
CA ALA A 152 -27.76 -2.73 -4.51
C ALA A 152 -26.75 -3.80 -4.07
N VAL A 153 -27.05 -5.09 -4.32
CA VAL A 153 -26.16 -6.19 -3.94
C VAL A 153 -24.95 -6.21 -4.87
N ALA A 154 -25.18 -6.21 -6.19
CA ALA A 154 -24.10 -6.15 -7.17
C ALA A 154 -23.25 -4.88 -6.99
N PHE A 155 -23.87 -3.74 -6.69
CA PHE A 155 -23.15 -2.50 -6.41
C PHE A 155 -22.28 -2.61 -5.15
N ALA A 156 -22.78 -3.22 -4.07
CA ALA A 156 -22.02 -3.42 -2.84
C ALA A 156 -20.81 -4.34 -3.06
N GLU A 157 -21.00 -5.46 -3.75
CA GLU A 157 -19.92 -6.41 -4.07
C GLU A 157 -18.85 -5.76 -4.96
N ALA A 158 -19.26 -5.07 -6.02
CA ALA A 158 -18.34 -4.34 -6.89
C ALA A 158 -17.60 -3.22 -6.14
N SER A 159 -18.28 -2.56 -5.20
CA SER A 159 -17.68 -1.52 -4.35
C SER A 159 -16.57 -2.08 -3.46
N GLU A 160 -16.81 -3.22 -2.80
CA GLU A 160 -15.80 -3.86 -1.94
C GLU A 160 -14.62 -4.40 -2.76
N GLN A 161 -14.88 -4.98 -3.94
CA GLN A 161 -13.81 -5.39 -4.86
C GLN A 161 -12.93 -4.20 -5.26
N PHE A 162 -13.55 -3.10 -5.71
CA PHE A 162 -12.81 -1.88 -6.06
C PHE A 162 -11.98 -1.35 -4.87
N LEU A 163 -12.57 -1.30 -3.67
CA LEU A 163 -11.86 -0.81 -2.47
C LEU A 163 -10.69 -1.70 -2.07
N ALA A 164 -10.79 -3.02 -2.26
CA ALA A 164 -9.69 -3.93 -2.02
C ALA A 164 -8.54 -3.68 -3.01
N GLU A 165 -8.84 -3.55 -4.30
CA GLU A 165 -7.83 -3.29 -5.33
C GLU A 165 -7.15 -1.92 -5.16
N LEU A 166 -7.92 -0.91 -4.74
CA LEU A 166 -7.39 0.40 -4.39
C LEU A 166 -6.44 0.33 -3.18
N GLN A 167 -6.76 -0.52 -2.19
CA GLN A 167 -5.93 -0.74 -1.01
C GLN A 167 -4.62 -1.46 -1.36
N ASP A 168 -4.65 -2.42 -2.28
CA ASP A 168 -3.45 -3.10 -2.78
C ASP A 168 -2.52 -2.09 -3.47
N ALA A 169 -3.06 -1.26 -4.37
CA ALA A 169 -2.31 -0.20 -5.03
C ALA A 169 -1.67 0.78 -4.05
N GLU A 170 -2.40 1.15 -2.99
CA GLU A 170 -1.88 2.02 -1.93
C GLU A 170 -0.77 1.36 -1.12
N GLY A 171 -0.91 0.09 -0.78
CA GLY A 171 0.09 -0.65 -0.01
C GLY A 171 1.43 -0.74 -0.76
N ASP A 172 1.38 -1.03 -2.05
CA ASP A 172 2.59 -1.08 -2.88
C ASP A 172 3.20 0.32 -3.11
N ALA A 173 2.37 1.34 -3.31
CA ALA A 173 2.84 2.72 -3.40
C ALA A 173 3.48 3.20 -2.08
N TYR A 174 2.87 2.87 -0.94
CA TYR A 174 3.43 3.16 0.39
C TYR A 174 4.76 2.45 0.59
N GLY A 175 4.84 1.16 0.25
CA GLY A 175 6.08 0.40 0.36
C GLY A 175 7.20 0.98 -0.50
N ALA A 176 6.89 1.42 -1.72
CA ALA A 176 7.86 2.04 -2.62
C ALA A 176 8.55 3.28 -2.01
N GLN A 177 7.86 4.02 -1.14
CA GLN A 177 8.41 5.20 -0.45
C GLN A 177 9.60 4.88 0.46
N PHE A 178 9.68 3.64 0.96
CA PHE A 178 10.69 3.22 1.93
C PHE A 178 11.62 2.13 1.41
N ALA A 179 11.32 1.57 0.23
CA ALA A 179 11.99 0.39 -0.28
C ALA A 179 13.50 0.61 -0.55
N ASP A 180 13.90 1.84 -0.89
CA ASP A 180 15.29 2.17 -1.22
C ASP A 180 16.18 2.48 0.00
N TYR A 181 15.64 2.49 1.22
CA TYR A 181 16.46 2.50 2.43
C TYR A 181 17.20 1.17 2.65
N SER A 182 16.85 0.14 1.89
CA SER A 182 17.57 -1.13 1.84
C SER A 182 18.65 -1.09 0.76
N THR A 183 19.86 -1.56 1.06
CA THR A 183 20.95 -1.72 0.07
C THR A 183 20.72 -2.89 -0.90
N SER A 184 19.52 -3.46 -0.93
CA SER A 184 19.19 -4.56 -1.82
C SER A 184 18.86 -4.01 -3.21
N VAL A 185 19.46 -4.60 -4.24
CA VAL A 185 19.00 -4.39 -5.61
C VAL A 185 17.76 -5.28 -5.79
N GLY A 186 16.67 -4.70 -6.26
CA GLY A 186 15.43 -5.43 -6.52
C GLY A 186 15.61 -6.50 -7.60
N SER A 187 14.59 -7.37 -7.73
CA SER A 187 14.60 -8.43 -8.73
C SER A 187 14.68 -7.83 -10.15
N GLY A 188 15.58 -8.34 -10.99
CA GLY A 188 15.78 -7.85 -12.36
C GLY A 188 16.63 -6.58 -12.48
N GLY A 189 17.38 -6.20 -11.43
CA GLY A 189 18.32 -5.06 -11.48
C GLY A 189 17.66 -3.69 -11.32
N GLN A 190 16.35 -3.64 -11.08
CA GLN A 190 15.63 -2.43 -10.71
C GLN A 190 15.80 -2.11 -9.23
N SER A 191 15.62 -0.86 -8.82
CA SER A 191 15.52 -0.54 -7.39
C SER A 191 14.29 -1.21 -6.79
N PRO A 192 14.32 -1.58 -5.49
CA PRO A 192 13.13 -2.06 -4.79
C PRO A 192 11.93 -1.12 -4.95
N SER A 193 12.14 0.21 -4.89
CA SER A 193 11.07 1.19 -5.11
C SER A 193 10.44 1.09 -6.50
N ALA A 194 11.25 0.96 -7.56
CA ALA A 194 10.76 0.85 -8.93
C ALA A 194 9.96 -0.44 -9.15
N THR A 195 10.38 -1.55 -8.53
CA THR A 195 9.61 -2.81 -8.57
C THR A 195 8.25 -2.65 -7.88
N MET A 196 8.19 -1.99 -6.72
CA MET A 196 6.93 -1.76 -6.01
C MET A 196 6.01 -0.78 -6.76
N LEU A 197 6.55 0.30 -7.34
CA LEU A 197 5.78 1.18 -8.23
C LEU A 197 5.26 0.42 -9.46
N GLY A 198 6.04 -0.50 -10.02
CA GLY A 198 5.59 -1.35 -11.11
C GLY A 198 4.42 -2.26 -10.74
N LYS A 199 4.31 -2.70 -9.47
CA LYS A 199 3.15 -3.44 -8.96
C LYS A 199 1.97 -2.52 -8.69
N ALA A 200 2.20 -1.41 -7.98
CA ALA A 200 1.19 -0.39 -7.74
C ALA A 200 0.50 0.07 -9.04
N ARG A 201 1.26 0.21 -10.14
CA ARG A 201 0.69 0.50 -11.47
C ARG A 201 -0.35 -0.53 -11.89
N LYS A 202 -0.02 -1.82 -11.80
CA LYS A 202 -0.91 -2.92 -12.20
C LYS A 202 -2.16 -2.94 -11.33
N ASP A 203 -2.02 -2.63 -10.05
CA ASP A 203 -3.15 -2.56 -9.12
C ASP A 203 -4.02 -1.34 -9.38
N VAL A 204 -3.45 -0.18 -9.71
CA VAL A 204 -4.22 0.99 -10.18
C VAL A 204 -4.99 0.66 -11.46
N GLU A 205 -4.36 0.02 -12.44
CA GLU A 205 -5.04 -0.39 -13.68
C GLU A 205 -6.16 -1.41 -13.40
N ARG A 206 -6.01 -2.25 -12.37
CA ARG A 206 -7.04 -3.19 -11.92
C ARG A 206 -8.21 -2.46 -11.26
N ALA A 207 -7.92 -1.60 -10.30
CA ALA A 207 -8.89 -0.74 -9.62
C ALA A 207 -9.64 0.15 -10.62
N GLN A 208 -8.96 0.68 -11.64
CA GLN A 208 -9.59 1.45 -12.72
C GLN A 208 -10.63 0.61 -13.47
N ARG A 209 -10.29 -0.65 -13.83
CA ARG A 209 -11.23 -1.54 -14.53
C ARG A 209 -12.42 -1.92 -13.66
N SER A 210 -12.21 -2.30 -12.40
CA SER A 210 -13.32 -2.62 -11.49
C SER A 210 -14.19 -1.39 -11.21
N TYR A 211 -13.58 -0.19 -11.11
CA TYR A 211 -14.32 1.05 -10.99
C TYR A 211 -15.17 1.35 -12.22
N ALA A 212 -14.67 1.10 -13.42
CA ALA A 212 -15.44 1.26 -14.65
C ALA A 212 -16.67 0.33 -14.67
N GLU A 213 -16.55 -0.91 -14.20
CA GLU A 213 -17.69 -1.82 -14.03
C GLU A 213 -18.68 -1.30 -12.97
N LEU A 214 -18.16 -0.79 -11.85
CA LEU A 214 -18.98 -0.17 -10.79
C LEU A 214 -19.79 1.02 -11.32
N LEU A 215 -19.20 1.87 -12.18
CA LEU A 215 -19.90 3.00 -12.78
C LEU A 215 -21.06 2.59 -13.70
N LYS A 216 -21.01 1.40 -14.31
CA LYS A 216 -22.13 0.86 -15.11
C LYS A 216 -23.33 0.52 -14.23
N LEU A 217 -23.10 0.03 -13.01
CA LEU A 217 -24.15 -0.27 -12.04
C LEU A 217 -24.86 0.99 -11.53
N LEU A 218 -24.26 2.17 -11.70
CA LEU A 218 -24.90 3.45 -11.40
C LEU A 218 -25.83 3.96 -12.51
N ALA A 219 -25.89 3.30 -13.68
CA ALA A 219 -26.72 3.76 -14.80
C ALA A 219 -28.20 3.99 -14.43
N PRO A 220 -28.86 3.16 -13.60
CA PRO A 220 -30.24 3.41 -13.16
C PRO A 220 -30.44 4.68 -12.32
N LEU A 221 -29.35 5.25 -11.77
CA LEU A 221 -29.40 6.45 -10.92
C LEU A 221 -29.23 7.76 -11.72
N ARG A 222 -28.87 7.67 -13.01
CA ARG A 222 -28.58 8.83 -13.85
C ARG A 222 -29.86 9.42 -14.43
#